data_AF-A0A2N2MC63-F1
#
_entry.id   AF-A0A2N2MC63-F1
#
_cell.length_a   1.000
_cell.length_b   1.000
_cell.length_c   1.000
_cell.angle_alpha   90.00
_cell.angle_beta   90.00
_cell.angle_gamma   90.00
#
_symmetry.space_group_name_H-M   'P 1'
#
loop_
_entity.id
_entity.type
_entity.pdbx_description
1 polymer ?
#
loop_
_entity_poly.entity_id
_entity_poly.type
_entity_poly.pdbx_seq_one_letter_code
_entity_poly.pdbx_strand_id
1 'polypeptide(L)' 'LIYLAGNPEKFPITVGLTAFNNLYSQSTNLIQAASLISAVVPIVVFFLAQRVFMQGVVVTGVEK' A
#
# COMPACT_ATOMS: atom_id res chain seq x y z
N LEU A 1 11.84 -4.29 13.79
CA LEU A 1 10.56 -4.88 14.26
C LEU A 1 10.74 -5.58 15.60
N ILE A 2 11.15 -4.88 16.67
CA ILE A 2 11.45 -5.53 17.96
C ILE A 2 10.19 -6.21 18.55
N TYR A 3 8.99 -5.66 18.31
CA TYR A 3 7.72 -6.21 18.80
C TYR A 3 7.04 -7.26 17.91
N LEU A 4 7.46 -7.40 16.65
CA LEU A 4 6.89 -8.39 15.72
C LEU A 4 7.89 -9.51 15.36
N ALA A 5 9.13 -9.46 15.83
CA ALA A 5 10.24 -10.34 15.43
C ALA A 5 10.02 -11.87 15.60
N GLY A 6 8.89 -12.32 16.13
CA GLY A 6 8.49 -13.73 16.20
C GLY A 6 7.05 -14.02 15.76
N ASN A 7 6.34 -13.05 15.16
CA ASN A 7 4.94 -13.21 14.70
C ASN A 7 4.84 -12.84 13.21
N PRO A 8 5.29 -13.70 12.28
CA PRO A 8 5.29 -13.41 10.85
C PRO A 8 3.90 -13.09 10.28
N GLU A 9 2.85 -13.66 10.88
CA GLU A 9 1.45 -13.44 10.49
C GLU A 9 0.95 -12.01 10.73
N LYS A 10 1.69 -11.21 11.52
CA LYS A 10 1.37 -9.80 11.80
C LYS A 10 2.23 -8.84 11.01
N PHE A 11 3.11 -9.33 10.15
CA PHE A 11 3.99 -8.46 9.39
C PHE A 11 3.21 -7.56 8.45
N PRO A 12 3.51 -6.25 8.42
CA PRO A 12 2.94 -5.38 7.42
C PRO A 12 3.46 -5.81 6.04
N ILE A 13 2.64 -5.59 5.01
CA ILE A 13 2.94 -6.01 3.64
C ILE A 13 4.30 -5.50 3.15
N THR A 14 4.72 -4.30 3.59
CA THR A 14 6.02 -3.71 3.27
C THR A 14 7.20 -4.58 3.75
N VAL A 15 7.10 -5.18 4.94
CA VAL A 15 8.15 -6.05 5.48
C VAL A 15 8.24 -7.35 4.67
N GLY A 16 7.09 -7.93 4.32
CA GLY A 16 7.03 -9.08 3.42
C GLY A 16 7.60 -8.77 2.04
N LEU A 17 7.31 -7.58 1.49
CA LEU A 17 7.82 -7.15 0.20
C LEU A 17 9.34 -6.94 0.21
N THR A 18 9.90 -6.37 1.28
CA THR A 18 11.36 -6.26 1.45
C THR A 18 12.02 -7.63 1.55
N ALA A 19 11.43 -8.57 2.30
CA ALA A 19 11.93 -9.94 2.36
C ALA A 19 11.86 -10.64 0.99
N PHE A 20 10.77 -10.46 0.25
CA PHE A 20 10.60 -10.98 -1.10
C PHE A 20 11.60 -10.37 -2.08
N ASN A 21 11.87 -9.07 -1.97
CA ASN A 21 12.88 -8.38 -2.78
C ASN A 21 14.27 -8.97 -2.55
N ASN A 22 14.64 -9.22 -1.28
CA ASN A 22 15.92 -9.85 -0.95
C ASN A 22 16.01 -11.28 -1.50
N LEU A 23 14.93 -12.06 -1.41
CA LEU A 23 14.88 -13.44 -1.88
C LEU A 23 14.93 -13.56 -3.42
N TYR A 24 14.26 -12.65 -4.13
CA TYR A 24 14.15 -12.66 -5.60
C TYR A 24 14.92 -11.49 -6.24
N SER A 25 16.02 -11.05 -5.62
CA SER A 25 16.79 -9.87 -6.07
C SER A 25 17.29 -9.96 -7.51
N GLN A 26 17.56 -11.18 -8.00
CA GLN A 26 17.96 -11.44 -9.38
C GLN A 26 16.77 -11.47 -10.37
N SER A 27 15.53 -11.54 -9.88
CA SER A 27 14.30 -11.68 -10.66
C SER A 27 13.40 -10.45 -10.52
N THR A 28 13.78 -9.38 -11.21
CA THR A 28 13.09 -8.08 -11.14
C THR A 28 11.61 -8.16 -11.52
N ASN A 29 11.25 -9.03 -12.46
CA ASN A 29 9.86 -9.25 -12.89
C ASN A 29 8.95 -9.70 -11.72
N LEU A 30 9.44 -10.58 -10.84
CA LEU A 30 8.69 -11.05 -9.68
C LEU A 30 8.49 -9.94 -8.66
N ILE A 31 9.53 -9.14 -8.39
CA ILE A 31 9.45 -8.00 -7.46
C ILE A 31 8.47 -6.95 -7.96
N GLN A 32 8.49 -6.66 -9.27
CA GLN A 32 7.55 -5.72 -9.90
C GLN A 32 6.11 -6.24 -9.83
N ALA A 33 5.87 -7.52 -10.12
CA ALA A 33 4.55 -8.12 -9.99
C ALA A 33 4.04 -8.04 -8.54
N ALA A 34 4.88 -8.37 -7.56
CA ALA A 34 4.52 -8.26 -6.13
C ALA A 34 4.21 -6.81 -5.74
N SER A 35 4.96 -5.85 -6.26
CA SER A 35 4.74 -4.41 -6.04
C SER A 35 3.38 -3.98 -6.60
N LEU A 36 3.04 -4.39 -7.82
CA LEU A 36 1.75 -4.12 -8.45
C LEU A 36 0.59 -4.71 -7.64
N ILE A 37 0.71 -5.96 -7.19
CA ILE A 37 -0.30 -6.60 -6.33
C ILE A 37 -0.46 -5.84 -5.01
N SER A 38 0.64 -5.42 -4.38
CA SER A 38 0.59 -4.67 -3.12
C SER A 38 -0.10 -3.31 -3.25
N ALA A 39 -0.03 -2.69 -4.43
CA ALA A 39 -0.65 -1.40 -4.72
C ALA A 39 -2.18 -1.51 -4.93
N VAL A 40 -2.72 -2.71 -5.17
CA VAL A 40 -4.16 -2.90 -5.41
C VAL A 40 -4.99 -2.38 -4.25
N VAL A 41 -4.59 -2.68 -3.01
CA VAL A 41 -5.34 -2.27 -1.81
C VAL A 41 -5.46 -0.74 -1.69
N PRO A 42 -4.36 0.05 -1.68
CA PRO A 42 -4.48 1.50 -1.61
C PRO A 42 -5.18 2.11 -2.84
N ILE A 43 -5.04 1.52 -4.03
CA ILE A 43 -5.77 1.96 -5.23
C ILE A 43 -7.29 1.78 -5.05
N VAL A 44 -7.73 0.61 -4.56
CA VAL A 44 -9.14 0.34 -4.28
C VAL A 44 -9.66 1.32 -3.23
N VAL A 45 -8.91 1.52 -2.14
CA VAL A 45 -9.27 2.51 -1.11
C VAL A 45 -9.39 3.90 -1.71
N PHE A 46 -8.47 4.30 -2.58
CA PHE A 46 -8.50 5.58 -3.26
C PHE A 46 -9.79 5.75 -4.08
N PHE A 47 -10.14 4.79 -4.93
CA PHE A 47 -11.38 4.84 -5.73
C PHE A 47 -12.64 4.90 -4.87
N LEU A 48 -12.71 4.13 -3.78
CA LEU A 48 -13.85 4.19 -2.84
C LEU A 48 -13.93 5.54 -2.12
N ALA A 49 -12.78 6.12 -1.77
CA ALA A 49 -12.69 7.40 -1.10
C ALA A 49 -12.87 8.61 -2.04
N GLN A 50 -12.83 8.42 -3.38
CA GLN A 50 -12.96 9.52 -4.35
C GLN A 50 -14.18 10.40 -4.07
N ARG A 51 -15.35 9.81 -3.78
CA ARG A 51 -16.57 10.58 -3.49
C ARG A 51 -16.44 11.43 -2.22
N VAL A 52 -15.78 10.92 -1.18
CA VAL A 52 -15.59 11.62 0.10
C VAL A 52 -14.64 12.80 -0.08
N PHE A 53 -13.53 12.60 -0.79
CA PHE A 53 -12.59 13.67 -1.10
C PHE A 53 -13.19 14.74 -2.02
N MET A 54 -13.98 14.34 -3.02
CA MET A 54 -14.68 15.29 -3.89
C MET A 54 -15.70 16.14 -3.11
N GLN A 55 -16.41 15.57 -2.13
CA GLN A 55 -17.33 16.30 -1.27
C GLN A 55 -16.62 17.30 -0.35
N GLY A 56 -15.44 16.94 0.18
CA GLY A 56 -14.62 17.83 1.01
C GLY A 56 -14.10 19.07 0.25
N VAL A 57 -13.75 18.93 -1.04
CA VAL A 57 -13.33 20.05 -1.90
C VAL A 57 -14.43 21.09 -2.10
N VAL A 58 -15.70 20.66 -2.20
CA VAL A 58 -16.83 21.59 -2.40
C VAL A 58 -17.14 22.40 -1.14
N VAL A 59 -16.92 21.82 0.05
CA VAL A 59 -17.19 22.50 1.34
C VAL A 59 -16.15 23.58 1.64
N THR A 60 -14.92 23.44 1.17
CA THR A 60 -13.89 24.49 1.29
C THR A 60 -13.96 25.55 0.18
N GLY A 61 -14.91 25.41 -0.75
CA GLY A 61 -15.15 26.34 -1.86
C GLY A 61 -16.20 27.43 -1.56
N VAL A 62 -16.57 27.64 -0.29
CA VAL A 62 -17.28 28.87 0.09
C VAL A 62 -16.22 29.94 0.34
N GLU A 63 -16.16 30.87 -0.61
CA GLU A 63 -15.25 32.00 -0.75
C GLU A 63 -15.23 32.95 0.45
N LYS A 64 -14.15 33.75 0.52
CA LYS A 64 -14.07 35.15 0.97
C LYS A 64 -15.03 35.64 2.08
#